data_AF-A0A5C9BZS1-F1
#
_entry.id   AF-A0A5C9BZS1-F1
#
_cell.length_a   1.000
_cell.length_b   1.000
_cell.length_c   1.000
_cell.angle_alpha   90.00
_cell.angle_beta   90.00
_cell.angle_gamma   90.00
#
_symmetry.space_group_name_H-M   'P 1'
#
loop_
_entity.id
_entity.type
_entity.pdbx_description
1 polymer ?
#
loop_
_entity_poly.entity_id
_entity_poly.type
_entity_poly.pdbx_seq_one_letter_code
_entity_poly.pdbx_strand_id
1 'polypeptide(L)'
;MSQSLADLINPDGAPVGLRMWLKSSAYTRRLLLGASGDPWESASQYLSYFSQAQGLLKPDVAVIEVGELFDSWLSRNPEFKPEMVGKRKLSYPLRKLLEQAEPRALLAEVVEAVLAHLRGQKPLVLAMPSPRYWLQHANALAGREAIEVDPDGIEDSAMYIADLARAVSVYDVGGLLFEEAVGDQSSESIDLELYRPIINVAKHYRWPLAVSLGDADLVVNTALSEFEVLISQSGLERNDMAQGVNVSTTLWSNGQLPPLTENQFYFAEVPRDERPEHVLDCLARLRS
;
A
#
# COMPACT_ATOMS: atom_id res chain seq x y z
N MET A 1 -14.13 2.30 18.49
CA MET A 1 -13.37 3.44 17.94
C MET A 1 -11.95 2.96 17.79
N SER A 2 -11.59 2.48 16.59
CA SER A 2 -10.19 2.18 16.27
C SER A 2 -9.41 3.49 16.16
N GLN A 3 -8.09 3.43 16.37
CA GLN A 3 -7.21 4.53 16.06
C GLN A 3 -7.18 4.73 14.53
N SER A 4 -7.51 5.93 14.06
CA SER A 4 -7.37 6.32 12.65
C SER A 4 -5.92 6.69 12.35
N LEU A 5 -5.48 6.58 11.10
CA LEU A 5 -4.18 7.12 10.71
C LEU A 5 -4.14 8.64 10.98
N ALA A 6 -5.27 9.33 10.81
CA ALA A 6 -5.43 10.76 11.10
C ALA A 6 -5.11 11.15 12.55
N ASP A 7 -5.22 10.20 13.50
CA ASP A 7 -4.85 10.46 14.90
C ASP A 7 -3.33 10.50 15.09
N LEU A 8 -2.56 9.92 14.15
CA LEU A 8 -1.10 9.92 14.13
C LEU A 8 -0.53 10.98 13.19
N ILE A 9 -1.21 11.26 12.09
CA ILE A 9 -0.84 12.32 11.14
C ILE A 9 -1.68 13.55 11.45
N ASN A 10 -1.11 14.47 12.24
CA ASN A 10 -1.86 15.66 12.58
C ASN A 10 -2.13 16.50 11.32
N PRO A 11 -3.36 17.00 11.11
CA PRO A 11 -3.63 17.92 10.03
C PRO A 11 -2.85 19.24 10.23
N ASP A 12 -2.63 19.97 9.13
CA ASP A 12 -2.07 21.33 9.13
C ASP A 12 -0.61 21.48 9.61
N GLY A 13 0.23 20.45 9.41
CA GLY A 13 1.67 20.54 9.66
C GLY A 13 2.07 20.43 11.14
N ALA A 14 1.16 20.01 12.01
CA ALA A 14 1.47 19.70 13.41
C ALA A 14 2.35 18.42 13.53
N PRO A 15 3.06 18.24 14.67
CA PRO A 15 4.03 17.16 14.81
C PRO A 15 3.42 15.78 14.58
N VAL A 16 4.00 14.96 13.73
CA VAL A 16 3.51 13.61 13.45
C VAL A 16 3.77 12.71 14.66
N GLY A 17 2.74 12.00 15.12
CA GLY A 17 2.81 11.03 16.23
C GLY A 17 3.32 9.64 15.81
N LEU A 18 3.69 9.49 14.55
CA LEU A 18 4.24 8.28 13.94
C LEU A 18 5.77 8.37 13.88
N ARG A 19 6.49 7.33 14.32
CA ARG A 19 7.96 7.29 14.17
C ARG A 19 8.35 6.52 12.92
N MET A 20 7.74 5.35 12.70
CA MET A 20 8.08 4.47 11.59
C MET A 20 6.87 3.76 10.95
N TRP A 21 6.75 3.89 9.63
CA TRP A 21 5.89 3.07 8.80
C TRP A 21 6.73 1.99 8.11
N LEU A 22 6.46 0.72 8.42
CA LEU A 22 7.24 -0.41 7.92
C LEU A 22 6.43 -1.29 6.96
N LYS A 23 6.93 -1.47 5.75
CA LYS A 23 6.52 -2.51 4.81
C LYS A 23 7.41 -3.73 5.00
N SER A 24 6.82 -4.91 5.17
CA SER A 24 7.61 -6.10 5.52
C SER A 24 7.07 -7.43 5.01
N SER A 25 6.01 -7.40 4.19
CA SER A 25 5.29 -8.61 3.75
C SER A 25 6.20 -9.63 3.07
N ALA A 26 7.02 -9.22 2.10
CA ALA A 26 7.93 -10.12 1.40
C ALA A 26 8.91 -10.82 2.35
N TYR A 27 9.47 -10.07 3.30
CA TYR A 27 10.39 -10.57 4.32
C TYR A 27 9.68 -11.53 5.30
N THR A 28 8.57 -11.11 5.91
CA THR A 28 7.87 -11.90 6.94
C THR A 28 7.21 -13.13 6.35
N ARG A 29 6.70 -13.08 5.11
CA ARG A 29 6.18 -14.28 4.41
C ARG A 29 7.27 -15.32 4.24
N ARG A 30 8.44 -14.93 3.71
CA ARG A 30 9.59 -15.84 3.58
C ARG A 30 10.01 -16.41 4.94
N LEU A 31 10.13 -15.56 5.95
CA LEU A 31 10.63 -15.95 7.27
C LEU A 31 9.67 -16.89 8.01
N LEU A 32 8.38 -16.57 8.02
CA LEU A 32 7.39 -17.25 8.86
C LEU A 32 6.70 -18.41 8.15
N LEU A 33 6.56 -18.33 6.82
CA LEU A 33 5.82 -19.32 6.02
C LEU A 33 6.74 -20.08 5.03
N GLY A 34 8.01 -19.68 4.91
CA GLY A 34 8.95 -20.25 3.96
C GLY A 34 8.88 -19.61 2.56
N ALA A 35 9.75 -20.05 1.65
CA ALA A 35 9.96 -19.40 0.34
C ALA A 35 8.73 -19.39 -0.57
N SER A 36 7.82 -20.35 -0.41
CA SER A 36 6.58 -20.52 -1.19
C SER A 36 5.33 -20.34 -0.34
N GLY A 37 5.46 -19.81 0.87
CA GLY A 37 4.35 -19.64 1.79
C GLY A 37 3.36 -18.57 1.33
N ASP A 38 2.07 -18.90 1.43
CA ASP A 38 0.97 -18.00 1.08
C ASP A 38 0.08 -17.75 2.32
N PRO A 39 0.00 -16.51 2.84
CA PRO A 39 -0.89 -16.21 3.96
C PRO A 39 -2.36 -16.11 3.52
N TRP A 40 -2.65 -16.00 2.22
CA TRP A 40 -3.97 -15.64 1.68
C TRP A 40 -4.87 -16.85 1.36
N GLU A 41 -4.64 -18.00 1.98
CA GLU A 41 -5.52 -19.17 1.81
C GLU A 41 -6.84 -19.02 2.59
N SER A 42 -6.79 -18.39 3.78
CA SER A 42 -7.97 -18.10 4.61
C SER A 42 -7.69 -16.94 5.56
N ALA A 43 -8.75 -16.30 6.08
CA ALA A 43 -8.61 -15.25 7.08
C ALA A 43 -7.89 -15.72 8.36
N SER A 44 -8.09 -16.98 8.75
CA SER A 44 -7.42 -17.56 9.93
C SER A 44 -5.90 -17.71 9.74
N GLN A 45 -5.48 -18.15 8.56
CA GLN A 45 -4.06 -18.28 8.20
C GLN A 45 -3.40 -16.91 8.08
N TYR A 46 -4.08 -15.97 7.44
CA TYR A 46 -3.60 -14.59 7.35
C TYR A 46 -3.44 -13.97 8.74
N LEU A 47 -4.42 -14.11 9.64
CA LEU A 47 -4.34 -13.58 10.99
C LEU A 47 -3.19 -14.22 11.81
N SER A 48 -2.99 -15.52 11.68
CA SER A 48 -1.88 -16.23 12.34
C SER A 48 -0.52 -15.68 11.88
N TYR A 49 -0.33 -15.52 10.58
CA TYR A 49 0.85 -14.87 10.00
C TYR A 49 1.01 -13.42 10.46
N PHE A 50 -0.06 -12.64 10.36
CA PHE A 50 -0.09 -11.21 10.65
C PHE A 50 0.27 -10.93 12.11
N SER A 51 -0.32 -11.66 13.06
CA SER A 51 -0.04 -11.50 14.48
C SER A 51 1.42 -11.80 14.84
N GLN A 52 2.02 -12.82 14.22
CA GLN A 52 3.44 -13.14 14.38
C GLN A 52 4.34 -12.01 13.82
N ALA A 53 4.04 -11.52 12.61
CA ALA A 53 4.75 -10.41 12.00
C ALA A 53 4.68 -9.12 12.87
N GLN A 54 3.48 -8.79 13.38
CA GLN A 54 3.27 -7.66 14.27
C GLN A 54 4.04 -7.80 15.60
N GLY A 55 4.07 -9.00 16.18
CA GLY A 55 4.82 -9.27 17.41
C GLY A 55 6.33 -9.15 17.23
N LEU A 56 6.85 -9.57 16.08
CA LEU A 56 8.27 -9.55 15.73
C LEU A 56 8.76 -8.12 15.44
N LEU A 57 8.09 -7.41 14.53
CA LEU A 57 8.59 -6.14 13.99
C LEU A 57 8.01 -4.93 14.71
N LYS A 58 6.87 -5.06 15.39
CA LYS A 58 6.18 -4.00 16.13
C LYS A 58 6.12 -2.67 15.35
N PRO A 59 5.56 -2.66 14.12
CA PRO A 59 5.42 -1.43 13.35
C PRO A 59 4.37 -0.52 14.02
N ASP A 60 4.45 0.79 13.82
CA ASP A 60 3.48 1.73 14.37
C ASP A 60 2.14 1.69 13.60
N VAL A 61 2.20 1.33 12.31
CA VAL A 61 1.05 1.15 11.41
C VAL A 61 0.88 -0.33 11.06
N ALA A 62 -0.34 -0.84 11.15
CA ALA A 62 -0.70 -2.16 10.63
C ALA A 62 -1.01 -2.06 9.12
N VAL A 63 -0.42 -2.92 8.30
CA VAL A 63 -0.59 -2.88 6.84
C VAL A 63 -1.14 -4.20 6.32
N ILE A 64 -2.13 -4.13 5.43
CA ILE A 64 -2.61 -5.26 4.62
C ILE A 64 -2.28 -4.96 3.15
N GLU A 65 -1.56 -5.89 2.51
CA GLU A 65 -1.11 -5.78 1.12
C GLU A 65 -2.19 -6.29 0.15
N VAL A 66 -3.12 -5.43 -0.22
CA VAL A 66 -4.29 -5.84 -1.01
C VAL A 66 -3.90 -6.35 -2.39
N GLY A 67 -2.87 -5.79 -3.02
CA GLY A 67 -2.36 -6.30 -4.30
C GLY A 67 -1.91 -7.76 -4.22
N GLU A 68 -1.21 -8.14 -3.14
CA GLU A 68 -0.71 -9.50 -2.93
C GLU A 68 -1.84 -10.54 -2.81
N LEU A 69 -3.00 -10.15 -2.27
CA LEU A 69 -4.17 -11.02 -2.19
C LEU A 69 -4.66 -11.42 -3.60
N PHE A 70 -4.79 -10.44 -4.51
CA PHE A 70 -5.24 -10.73 -5.86
C PHE A 70 -4.21 -11.53 -6.66
N ASP A 71 -2.91 -11.28 -6.45
CA ASP A 71 -1.85 -12.08 -7.04
C ASP A 71 -1.84 -13.52 -6.52
N SER A 72 -1.97 -13.71 -5.21
CA SER A 72 -2.14 -15.03 -4.60
C SER A 72 -3.34 -15.76 -5.19
N TRP A 73 -4.51 -15.11 -5.21
CA TRP A 73 -5.74 -15.72 -5.71
C TRP A 73 -5.58 -16.12 -7.18
N LEU A 74 -5.02 -15.27 -8.04
CA LEU A 74 -4.80 -15.61 -9.45
C LEU A 74 -3.78 -16.74 -9.63
N SER A 75 -2.77 -16.83 -8.77
CA SER A 75 -1.79 -17.92 -8.80
C SER A 75 -2.41 -19.28 -8.47
N ARG A 76 -3.43 -19.30 -7.60
CA ARG A 76 -4.20 -20.48 -7.21
C ARG A 76 -5.33 -20.83 -8.19
N ASN A 77 -5.76 -19.86 -9.00
CA ASN A 77 -6.81 -20.01 -10.01
C ASN A 77 -6.27 -19.67 -11.43
N PRO A 78 -5.23 -20.37 -11.92
CA PRO A 78 -4.57 -20.03 -13.18
C PRO A 78 -5.50 -20.15 -14.40
N GLU A 79 -6.56 -20.96 -14.31
CA GLU A 79 -7.61 -21.09 -15.31
C GLU A 79 -8.41 -19.81 -15.55
N PHE A 80 -8.32 -18.82 -14.66
CA PHE A 80 -8.94 -17.52 -14.83
C PHE A 80 -8.16 -16.60 -15.77
N LYS A 81 -6.85 -16.80 -15.97
CA LYS A 81 -6.02 -15.92 -16.81
C LYS A 81 -6.61 -15.64 -18.21
N PRO A 82 -7.18 -16.62 -18.93
CA PRO A 82 -7.83 -16.37 -20.23
C PRO A 82 -8.98 -15.35 -20.18
N GLU A 83 -9.73 -15.26 -19.08
CA GLU A 83 -10.83 -14.28 -18.90
C GLU A 83 -10.33 -12.83 -18.93
N MET A 84 -9.06 -12.61 -18.55
CA MET A 84 -8.45 -11.28 -18.51
C MET A 84 -8.04 -10.76 -19.90
N VAL A 85 -7.84 -11.64 -20.88
CA VAL A 85 -7.36 -11.27 -22.23
C VAL A 85 -8.46 -10.61 -23.08
N GLY A 86 -9.73 -10.83 -22.73
CA GLY A 86 -10.92 -10.60 -23.56
C GLY A 86 -10.99 -9.31 -24.39
N LYS A 87 -10.97 -8.11 -23.77
CA LYS A 87 -11.21 -6.84 -24.49
C LYS A 87 -9.96 -5.99 -24.64
N ARG A 88 -9.85 -5.27 -25.77
CA ARG A 88 -8.73 -4.34 -26.07
C ARG A 88 -8.55 -3.21 -25.06
N LYS A 89 -9.62 -2.77 -24.37
CA LYS A 89 -9.56 -1.67 -23.38
C LYS A 89 -8.50 -1.99 -22.31
N LEU A 90 -7.60 -1.04 -22.04
CA LEU A 90 -6.48 -1.25 -21.11
C LEU A 90 -6.96 -1.61 -19.71
N SER A 91 -8.03 -0.99 -19.23
CA SER A 91 -8.58 -1.22 -17.90
C SER A 91 -9.35 -2.55 -17.74
N TYR A 92 -9.56 -3.30 -18.83
CA TYR A 92 -10.34 -4.54 -18.81
C TYR A 92 -9.73 -5.68 -17.96
N PRO A 93 -8.43 -6.00 -18.06
CA PRO A 93 -7.82 -7.04 -17.21
C PRO A 93 -7.95 -6.71 -15.73
N LEU A 94 -7.68 -5.45 -15.35
CA LEU A 94 -7.79 -5.00 -13.97
C LEU A 94 -9.22 -5.10 -13.46
N ARG A 95 -10.19 -4.62 -14.24
CA ARG A 95 -11.62 -4.79 -13.92
C ARG A 95 -11.95 -6.25 -13.64
N LYS A 96 -11.57 -7.14 -14.56
CA LYS A 96 -11.87 -8.58 -14.46
C LYS A 96 -11.28 -9.20 -13.21
N LEU A 97 -10.05 -8.85 -12.87
CA LEU A 97 -9.37 -9.30 -11.66
C LEU A 97 -10.08 -8.76 -10.40
N LEU A 98 -10.37 -7.46 -10.35
CA LEU A 98 -10.96 -6.83 -9.18
C LEU A 98 -12.44 -7.15 -8.99
N GLU A 99 -13.19 -7.57 -10.02
CA GLU A 99 -14.60 -8.00 -9.91
C GLU A 99 -14.78 -9.40 -9.30
N GLN A 100 -13.70 -10.13 -9.03
CA GLN A 100 -13.79 -11.49 -8.51
C GLN A 100 -14.31 -11.50 -7.07
N ALA A 101 -15.39 -12.27 -6.85
CA ALA A 101 -16.11 -12.30 -5.58
C ALA A 101 -15.29 -12.98 -4.47
N GLU A 102 -14.56 -14.04 -4.79
CA GLU A 102 -13.77 -14.82 -3.83
C GLU A 102 -12.66 -14.00 -3.13
N PRO A 103 -11.73 -13.32 -3.85
CA PRO A 103 -10.72 -12.50 -3.18
C PRO A 103 -11.35 -11.30 -2.46
N ARG A 104 -12.46 -10.73 -2.94
CA ARG A 104 -13.19 -9.67 -2.21
C ARG A 104 -13.75 -10.17 -0.87
N ALA A 105 -14.36 -11.35 -0.86
CA ALA A 105 -14.89 -11.95 0.36
C ALA A 105 -13.76 -12.24 1.35
N LEU A 106 -12.66 -12.83 0.87
CA LEU A 106 -11.49 -13.08 1.71
C LEU A 106 -10.88 -11.78 2.25
N LEU A 107 -10.80 -10.71 1.46
CA LEU A 107 -10.33 -9.41 1.95
C LEU A 107 -11.18 -8.92 3.12
N ALA A 108 -12.50 -8.99 3.00
CA ALA A 108 -13.43 -8.57 4.06
C ALA A 108 -13.22 -9.39 5.34
N GLU A 109 -13.13 -10.72 5.24
CA GLU A 109 -12.87 -11.60 6.38
C GLU A 109 -11.50 -11.32 7.03
N VAL A 110 -10.47 -11.06 6.23
CA VAL A 110 -9.12 -10.71 6.70
C VAL A 110 -9.14 -9.37 7.44
N VAL A 111 -9.77 -8.34 6.87
CA VAL A 111 -9.89 -7.01 7.48
C VAL A 111 -10.61 -7.12 8.82
N GLU A 112 -11.73 -7.84 8.89
CA GLU A 112 -12.48 -8.08 10.12
C GLU A 112 -11.62 -8.76 11.20
N ALA A 113 -10.94 -9.86 10.83
CA ALA A 113 -10.10 -10.63 11.73
C ALA A 113 -8.91 -9.80 12.26
N VAL A 114 -8.27 -9.01 11.39
CA VAL A 114 -7.15 -8.13 11.75
C VAL A 114 -7.62 -7.00 12.67
N LEU A 115 -8.73 -6.33 12.37
CA LEU A 115 -9.27 -5.27 13.24
C LEU A 115 -9.62 -5.80 14.63
N ALA A 116 -10.25 -6.98 14.70
CA ALA A 116 -10.56 -7.63 15.97
C ALA A 116 -9.29 -7.96 16.79
N HIS A 117 -8.20 -8.32 16.11
CA HIS A 117 -6.90 -8.56 16.74
C HIS A 117 -6.23 -7.27 17.24
N LEU A 118 -6.25 -6.20 16.44
CA LEU A 118 -5.63 -4.92 16.78
C LEU A 118 -6.34 -4.20 17.93
N ARG A 119 -7.64 -4.44 18.13
CA ARG A 119 -8.45 -3.85 19.21
C ARG A 119 -8.35 -2.31 19.27
N GLY A 120 -8.18 -1.68 18.12
CA GLY A 120 -8.04 -0.24 17.98
C GLY A 120 -6.72 0.36 18.47
N GLN A 121 -5.70 -0.45 18.80
CA GLN A 121 -4.42 0.04 19.32
C GLN A 121 -3.48 0.62 18.26
N LYS A 122 -3.75 0.34 16.98
CA LYS A 122 -2.98 0.81 15.84
C LYS A 122 -3.92 1.05 14.67
N PRO A 123 -3.63 2.04 13.80
CA PRO A 123 -4.34 2.18 12.55
C PRO A 123 -4.05 1.02 11.60
N LEU A 124 -5.10 0.50 10.98
CA LEU A 124 -5.02 -0.46 9.90
C LEU A 124 -5.08 0.26 8.56
N VAL A 125 -3.99 0.22 7.80
CA VAL A 125 -3.94 0.78 6.44
C VAL A 125 -4.03 -0.34 5.41
N LEU A 126 -4.85 -0.13 4.39
CA LEU A 126 -4.88 -0.98 3.21
C LEU A 126 -3.92 -0.41 2.18
N ALA A 127 -2.83 -1.12 1.95
CA ALA A 127 -1.85 -0.78 0.92
C ALA A 127 -2.27 -1.43 -0.41
N MET A 128 -2.31 -0.62 -1.46
CA MET A 128 -2.73 -0.99 -2.79
C MET A 128 -1.69 -0.48 -3.80
N PRO A 129 -1.42 -1.22 -4.88
CA PRO A 129 -0.82 -0.63 -6.06
C PRO A 129 -1.62 0.61 -6.50
N SER A 130 -0.92 1.65 -6.94
CA SER A 130 -1.57 2.83 -7.51
C SER A 130 -2.40 2.44 -8.74
N PRO A 131 -3.43 3.22 -9.13
CA PRO A 131 -4.19 2.98 -10.36
C PRO A 131 -3.32 2.72 -11.59
N ARG A 132 -2.25 3.51 -11.75
CA ARG A 132 -1.31 3.39 -12.85
C ARG A 132 -0.52 2.08 -12.78
N TYR A 133 0.04 1.77 -11.61
CA TYR A 133 0.81 0.53 -11.42
C TYR A 133 -0.08 -0.71 -11.57
N TRP A 134 -1.26 -0.74 -10.95
CA TRP A 134 -2.14 -1.91 -11.02
C TRP A 134 -2.65 -2.17 -12.43
N LEU A 135 -2.88 -1.10 -13.21
CA LEU A 135 -3.23 -1.21 -14.62
C LEU A 135 -2.14 -1.90 -15.43
N GLN A 136 -0.88 -1.47 -15.27
CA GLN A 136 0.27 -2.11 -15.93
C GLN A 136 0.39 -3.58 -15.51
N HIS A 137 0.34 -3.84 -14.20
CA HIS A 137 0.45 -5.18 -13.63
C HIS A 137 -0.63 -6.13 -14.16
N ALA A 138 -1.89 -5.70 -14.17
CA ALA A 138 -3.00 -6.53 -14.67
C ALA A 138 -2.90 -6.81 -16.17
N ASN A 139 -2.37 -5.87 -16.96
CA ASN A 139 -2.12 -6.11 -18.40
C ASN A 139 -0.96 -7.09 -18.60
N ALA A 140 0.12 -6.98 -17.81
CA ALA A 140 1.22 -7.95 -17.84
C ALA A 140 0.73 -9.36 -17.48
N LEU A 141 -0.11 -9.50 -16.46
CA LEU A 141 -0.75 -10.78 -16.10
C LEU A 141 -1.62 -11.36 -17.23
N ALA A 142 -2.21 -10.50 -18.06
CA ALA A 142 -2.96 -10.88 -19.26
C ALA A 142 -2.08 -11.09 -20.50
N GLY A 143 -0.75 -11.09 -20.36
CA GLY A 143 0.20 -11.31 -21.44
C GLY A 143 0.37 -10.12 -22.39
N ARG A 144 0.04 -8.91 -21.93
CA ARG A 144 0.22 -7.66 -22.68
C ARG A 144 1.43 -6.91 -22.10
N GLU A 145 2.53 -6.95 -22.82
CA GLU A 145 3.77 -6.27 -22.45
C GLU A 145 3.85 -4.89 -23.10
N ALA A 146 4.63 -3.99 -22.49
CA ALA A 146 4.93 -2.66 -23.02
C ALA A 146 3.68 -1.84 -23.43
N ILE A 147 2.61 -1.91 -22.61
CA ILE A 147 1.45 -1.06 -22.84
C ILE A 147 1.81 0.41 -22.61
N GLU A 148 1.29 1.28 -23.47
CA GLU A 148 1.27 2.72 -23.21
C GLU A 148 0.06 3.01 -22.33
N VAL A 149 0.29 3.56 -21.15
CA VAL A 149 -0.79 3.90 -20.22
C VAL A 149 -1.30 5.30 -20.57
N ASP A 150 -2.60 5.42 -20.81
CA ASP A 150 -3.25 6.70 -21.06
C ASP A 150 -4.04 7.20 -19.82
N PRO A 151 -4.33 8.52 -19.73
CA PRO A 151 -5.10 9.08 -18.62
C PRO A 151 -6.47 8.41 -18.39
N ASP A 152 -7.18 8.09 -19.47
CA ASP A 152 -8.50 7.42 -19.41
C ASP A 152 -8.39 6.04 -18.74
N GLY A 153 -7.34 5.28 -19.05
CA GLY A 153 -7.05 3.99 -18.44
C GLY A 153 -6.72 4.10 -16.96
N ILE A 154 -5.98 5.14 -16.55
CA ILE A 154 -5.69 5.42 -15.15
C ILE A 154 -6.97 5.78 -14.39
N GLU A 155 -7.81 6.66 -14.94
CA GLU A 155 -9.07 7.07 -14.31
C GLU A 155 -10.04 5.88 -14.17
N ASP A 156 -10.19 5.06 -15.21
CA ASP A 156 -10.96 3.81 -15.14
C ASP A 156 -10.43 2.89 -14.03
N SER A 157 -9.10 2.77 -13.92
CA SER A 157 -8.46 1.93 -12.92
C SER A 157 -8.73 2.45 -11.52
N ALA A 158 -8.69 3.77 -11.33
CA ALA A 158 -9.10 4.42 -10.10
C ALA A 158 -10.58 4.13 -9.77
N MET A 159 -11.47 4.08 -10.77
CA MET A 159 -12.86 3.67 -10.54
C MET A 159 -12.99 2.25 -9.99
N TYR A 160 -12.25 1.28 -10.54
CA TYR A 160 -12.31 -0.12 -10.08
C TYR A 160 -11.69 -0.32 -8.70
N ILE A 161 -10.59 0.38 -8.41
CA ILE A 161 -9.96 0.39 -7.09
C ILE A 161 -10.88 1.05 -6.06
N ALA A 162 -11.55 2.15 -6.43
CA ALA A 162 -12.54 2.80 -5.58
C ALA A 162 -13.74 1.89 -5.28
N ASP A 163 -14.19 1.07 -6.24
CA ASP A 163 -15.23 0.06 -6.01
C ASP A 163 -14.76 -1.03 -5.03
N LEU A 164 -13.53 -1.52 -5.19
CA LEU A 164 -12.93 -2.47 -4.24
C LEU A 164 -12.85 -1.87 -2.83
N ALA A 165 -12.39 -0.62 -2.69
CA ALA A 165 -12.31 0.06 -1.41
C ALA A 165 -13.69 0.23 -0.75
N ARG A 166 -14.75 0.52 -1.53
CA ARG A 166 -16.13 0.56 -1.02
C ARG A 166 -16.58 -0.77 -0.41
N ALA A 167 -16.11 -1.91 -0.94
CA ALA A 167 -16.49 -3.23 -0.45
C ALA A 167 -16.09 -3.48 1.02
N VAL A 168 -15.08 -2.75 1.52
CA VAL A 168 -14.62 -2.82 2.91
C VAL A 168 -15.01 -1.60 3.75
N SER A 169 -15.91 -0.75 3.23
CA SER A 169 -16.32 0.50 3.90
C SER A 169 -17.11 0.32 5.20
N VAL A 170 -17.62 -0.88 5.45
CA VAL A 170 -18.30 -1.22 6.71
C VAL A 170 -17.33 -1.42 7.88
N TYR A 171 -16.03 -1.52 7.59
CA TYR A 171 -14.98 -1.74 8.58
C TYR A 171 -14.25 -0.43 8.92
N ASP A 172 -13.79 -0.33 10.17
CA ASP A 172 -13.05 0.82 10.67
C ASP A 172 -11.58 0.81 10.19
N VAL A 173 -11.37 0.85 8.88
CA VAL A 173 -10.07 1.01 8.23
C VAL A 173 -9.49 2.39 8.58
N GLY A 174 -8.21 2.41 8.97
CA GLY A 174 -7.52 3.61 9.43
C GLY A 174 -7.01 4.51 8.30
N GLY A 175 -6.93 4.02 7.06
CA GLY A 175 -6.52 4.79 5.88
C GLY A 175 -6.21 3.90 4.67
N LEU A 176 -5.90 4.54 3.54
CA LEU A 176 -5.46 3.88 2.31
C LEU A 176 -4.07 4.37 1.92
N LEU A 177 -3.22 3.46 1.44
CA LEU A 177 -1.92 3.77 0.86
C LEU A 177 -1.90 3.33 -0.60
N PHE A 178 -1.56 4.23 -1.51
CA PHE A 178 -1.34 3.94 -2.92
C PHE A 178 0.15 3.98 -3.26
N GLU A 179 0.63 2.91 -3.86
CA GLU A 179 2.05 2.72 -4.11
C GLU A 179 2.34 2.66 -5.59
N GLU A 180 3.18 3.57 -6.04
CA GLU A 180 3.76 3.52 -7.38
C GLU A 180 4.83 2.44 -7.43
N ALA A 181 5.05 1.89 -8.62
CA ALA A 181 6.07 0.86 -8.81
C ALA A 181 7.48 1.41 -8.55
N VAL A 182 8.27 0.67 -7.78
CA VAL A 182 9.69 0.96 -7.56
C VAL A 182 10.47 0.64 -8.83
N GLY A 183 11.28 1.59 -9.32
CA GLY A 183 12.02 1.43 -10.57
C GLY A 183 11.16 1.51 -11.85
N ASP A 184 9.93 2.02 -11.76
CA ASP A 184 9.17 2.41 -12.94
C ASP A 184 9.91 3.56 -13.64
N GLN A 185 10.49 3.24 -14.80
CA GLN A 185 11.25 4.18 -15.62
C GLN A 185 10.34 5.08 -16.47
N SER A 186 9.02 5.07 -16.26
CA SER A 186 8.18 6.07 -16.90
C SER A 186 8.66 7.47 -16.47
N SER A 187 9.18 8.23 -17.42
CA SER A 187 9.54 9.64 -17.19
C SER A 187 8.33 10.54 -16.95
N GLU A 188 7.12 9.97 -16.91
CA GLU A 188 5.87 10.71 -16.75
C GLU A 188 5.56 10.95 -15.29
N SER A 189 5.35 12.22 -14.95
CA SER A 189 4.93 12.63 -13.62
C SER A 189 3.52 12.13 -13.30
N ILE A 190 3.29 11.77 -12.03
CA ILE A 190 2.00 11.28 -11.55
C ILE A 190 1.01 12.44 -11.45
N ASP A 191 -0.11 12.32 -12.13
CA ASP A 191 -1.23 13.24 -12.02
C ASP A 191 -2.32 12.70 -11.08
N LEU A 192 -2.30 13.17 -9.84
CA LEU A 192 -3.28 12.75 -8.82
C LEU A 192 -4.73 13.18 -9.14
N GLU A 193 -4.96 14.09 -10.09
CA GLU A 193 -6.33 14.37 -10.55
C GLU A 193 -6.96 13.13 -11.21
N LEU A 194 -6.17 12.22 -11.76
CA LEU A 194 -6.69 10.95 -12.31
C LEU A 194 -7.17 9.99 -11.22
N TYR A 195 -6.86 10.26 -9.94
CA TYR A 195 -7.24 9.40 -8.80
C TYR A 195 -8.55 9.87 -8.14
N ARG A 196 -9.27 10.83 -8.75
CA ARG A 196 -10.54 11.39 -8.26
C ARG A 196 -11.57 10.38 -7.77
N PRO A 197 -11.83 9.24 -8.45
CA PRO A 197 -12.78 8.24 -7.95
C PRO A 197 -12.41 7.70 -6.56
N ILE A 198 -11.12 7.50 -6.30
CA ILE A 198 -10.58 7.03 -5.02
C ILE A 198 -10.65 8.15 -3.98
N ILE A 199 -10.22 9.36 -4.35
CA ILE A 199 -10.25 10.52 -3.47
C ILE A 199 -11.66 10.78 -2.94
N ASN A 200 -12.66 10.70 -3.82
CA ASN A 200 -14.06 10.87 -3.45
C ASN A 200 -14.55 9.79 -2.48
N VAL A 201 -14.13 8.54 -2.66
CA VAL A 201 -14.46 7.43 -1.74
C VAL A 201 -13.82 7.64 -0.38
N ALA A 202 -12.52 7.93 -0.36
CA ALA A 202 -11.79 8.13 0.88
C ALA A 202 -12.36 9.31 1.68
N LYS A 203 -12.66 10.45 1.02
CA LYS A 203 -13.36 11.58 1.66
C LYS A 203 -14.72 11.22 2.21
N HIS A 204 -15.52 10.45 1.46
CA HIS A 204 -16.85 10.03 1.89
C HIS A 204 -16.79 9.19 3.18
N TYR A 205 -15.84 8.26 3.27
CA TYR A 205 -15.64 7.39 4.44
C TYR A 205 -14.65 7.95 5.47
N ARG A 206 -14.11 9.16 5.22
CA ARG A 206 -13.10 9.83 6.06
C ARG A 206 -11.83 9.01 6.27
N TRP A 207 -11.42 8.28 5.25
CA TRP A 207 -10.14 7.58 5.24
C TRP A 207 -9.04 8.52 4.80
N PRO A 208 -7.99 8.71 5.63
CA PRO A 208 -6.78 9.40 5.20
C PRO A 208 -6.13 8.67 4.03
N LEU A 209 -5.61 9.45 3.11
CA LEU A 209 -4.91 9.01 1.91
C LEU A 209 -3.41 9.22 2.05
N ALA A 210 -2.68 8.14 1.80
CA ALA A 210 -1.24 8.16 1.63
C ALA A 210 -0.88 7.79 0.19
N VAL A 211 0.16 8.41 -0.34
CA VAL A 211 0.77 8.01 -1.61
C VAL A 211 2.28 7.84 -1.45
N SER A 212 2.81 6.73 -1.96
CA SER A 212 4.24 6.47 -2.08
C SER A 212 4.67 6.57 -3.53
N LEU A 213 5.49 7.58 -3.83
CA LEU A 213 5.86 7.91 -5.20
C LEU A 213 6.96 7.01 -5.79
N GLY A 214 7.67 6.25 -4.95
CA GLY A 214 8.87 5.54 -5.40
C GLY A 214 9.91 6.53 -5.92
N ASP A 215 10.26 6.41 -7.20
CA ASP A 215 11.19 7.30 -7.92
C ASP A 215 10.48 8.32 -8.85
N ALA A 216 9.14 8.31 -8.88
CA ALA A 216 8.37 9.11 -9.81
C ALA A 216 8.19 10.56 -9.33
N ASP A 217 8.19 11.48 -10.28
CA ASP A 217 7.83 12.88 -10.06
C ASP A 217 6.30 13.06 -9.95
N LEU A 218 5.88 14.19 -9.40
CA LEU A 218 4.47 14.51 -9.18
C LEU A 218 4.06 15.78 -9.93
N VAL A 219 2.91 15.74 -10.61
CA VAL A 219 2.25 16.95 -11.11
C VAL A 219 1.63 17.69 -9.94
N VAL A 220 2.09 18.92 -9.67
CA VAL A 220 1.50 19.76 -8.60
C VAL A 220 0.16 20.32 -9.06
N ASN A 221 -0.91 19.74 -8.54
CA ASN A 221 -2.30 20.12 -8.80
C ASN A 221 -3.10 20.21 -7.49
N THR A 222 -4.40 20.46 -7.58
CA THR A 222 -5.30 20.56 -6.42
C THR A 222 -5.53 19.24 -5.70
N ALA A 223 -5.54 18.10 -6.41
CA ALA A 223 -5.70 16.78 -5.83
C ALA A 223 -4.63 16.45 -4.80
N LEU A 224 -3.41 16.99 -4.94
CA LEU A 224 -2.35 16.78 -3.95
C LEU A 224 -2.75 17.23 -2.52
N SER A 225 -3.50 18.33 -2.38
CA SER A 225 -3.96 18.79 -1.06
C SER A 225 -5.01 17.88 -0.40
N GLU A 226 -5.46 16.85 -1.11
CA GLU A 226 -6.45 15.88 -0.65
C GLU A 226 -5.81 14.57 -0.20
N PHE A 227 -4.48 14.50 -0.21
CA PHE A 227 -3.69 13.45 0.42
C PHE A 227 -3.07 13.99 1.71
N GLU A 228 -3.26 13.27 2.81
CA GLU A 228 -2.71 13.65 4.12
C GLU A 228 -1.24 13.19 4.29
N VAL A 229 -0.80 12.19 3.52
CA VAL A 229 0.58 11.66 3.58
C VAL A 229 1.22 11.55 2.20
N LEU A 230 2.42 12.10 2.10
CA LEU A 230 3.31 11.88 0.95
C LEU A 230 4.56 11.11 1.39
N ILE A 231 4.86 9.99 0.74
CA ILE A 231 6.06 9.19 0.98
C ILE A 231 6.99 9.30 -0.24
N SER A 232 8.24 9.72 -0.02
CA SER A 232 9.24 9.90 -1.08
C SER A 232 10.68 9.72 -0.56
N GLN A 233 11.66 9.49 -1.45
CA GLN A 233 13.04 9.21 -1.05
C GLN A 233 13.75 10.42 -0.42
N SER A 234 13.53 11.63 -0.93
CA SER A 234 13.95 12.95 -0.40
C SER A 234 13.70 13.98 -1.50
N GLY A 235 12.92 15.04 -1.28
CA GLY A 235 12.88 16.14 -2.25
C GLY A 235 11.65 17.03 -2.30
N LEU A 236 10.52 16.59 -1.75
CA LEU A 236 9.33 17.42 -1.65
C LEU A 236 9.14 17.81 -0.19
N GLU A 237 9.90 18.78 0.33
CA GLU A 237 9.61 19.36 1.64
C GLU A 237 8.28 20.14 1.55
N ARG A 238 7.28 19.65 2.27
CA ARG A 238 5.94 20.24 2.33
C ARG A 238 5.59 20.43 3.79
N ASN A 239 5.35 21.68 4.17
CA ASN A 239 5.04 22.04 5.56
C ASN A 239 3.55 21.85 5.89
N ASP A 240 2.71 21.55 4.91
CA ASP A 240 1.25 21.48 5.03
C ASP A 240 0.71 20.06 5.17
N MET A 241 1.56 19.03 5.14
CA MET A 241 1.15 17.62 5.22
C MET A 241 2.19 16.77 5.96
N ALA A 242 1.78 15.56 6.36
CA ALA A 242 2.68 14.57 6.94
C ALA A 242 3.54 13.92 5.86
N GLN A 243 4.80 13.64 6.19
CA GLN A 243 5.79 13.19 5.21
C GLN A 243 6.49 11.92 5.65
N GLY A 244 6.43 10.88 4.83
CA GLY A 244 7.24 9.68 4.99
C GLY A 244 8.55 9.80 4.24
N VAL A 245 9.66 9.82 4.96
CA VAL A 245 11.00 9.78 4.36
C VAL A 245 11.36 8.34 4.08
N ASN A 246 11.37 7.93 2.81
CA ASN A 246 11.75 6.57 2.43
C ASN A 246 13.25 6.37 2.62
N VAL A 247 13.62 5.68 3.70
CA VAL A 247 15.00 5.40 4.07
C VAL A 247 15.44 3.98 3.75
N SER A 248 14.66 3.21 2.98
CA SER A 248 14.93 1.78 2.74
C SER A 248 16.38 1.53 2.32
N THR A 249 16.84 2.13 1.22
CA THR A 249 18.22 1.95 0.73
C THR A 249 19.27 2.36 1.75
N THR A 250 19.09 3.52 2.40
CA THR A 250 20.03 4.06 3.40
C THR A 250 20.08 3.20 4.66
N LEU A 251 18.95 2.70 5.12
CA LEU A 251 18.83 1.89 6.32
C LEU A 251 19.59 0.56 6.16
N TRP A 252 19.29 -0.17 5.08
CA TRP A 252 19.83 -1.52 4.82
C TRP A 252 21.29 -1.53 4.36
N SER A 253 21.80 -0.39 3.88
CA SER A 253 23.23 -0.19 3.60
C SER A 253 24.03 0.28 4.83
N ASN A 254 23.41 0.34 6.02
CA ASN A 254 23.99 0.92 7.22
C ASN A 254 24.44 2.39 7.06
N GLY A 255 23.81 3.11 6.13
CA GLY A 255 24.02 4.53 5.92
C GLY A 255 23.44 5.37 7.06
N GLN A 256 23.90 6.62 7.16
CA GLN A 256 23.40 7.56 8.17
C GLN A 256 21.97 7.99 7.83
N LEU A 257 21.05 7.80 8.80
CA LEU A 257 19.66 8.21 8.63
C LEU A 257 19.55 9.74 8.64
N PRO A 258 18.74 10.35 7.75
CA PRO A 258 18.50 11.77 7.80
C PRO A 258 17.74 12.13 9.09
N PRO A 259 17.99 13.31 9.69
CA PRO A 259 17.15 13.81 10.75
C PRO A 259 15.74 14.09 10.21
N LEU A 260 14.72 13.85 11.03
CA LEU A 260 13.33 14.17 10.70
C LEU A 260 12.95 15.54 11.24
N THR A 261 12.15 16.29 10.47
CA THR A 261 11.39 17.44 10.97
C THR A 261 10.16 16.99 11.76
N GLU A 262 9.45 17.93 12.39
CA GLU A 262 8.28 17.61 13.23
C GLU A 262 7.16 16.93 12.45
N ASN A 263 6.98 17.24 11.16
CA ASN A 263 5.96 16.65 10.29
C ASN A 263 6.44 15.39 9.53
N GLN A 264 7.62 14.87 9.86
CA GLN A 264 8.24 13.75 9.17
C GLN A 264 8.30 12.48 10.02
N PHE A 265 8.21 11.33 9.35
CA PHE A 265 8.42 10.00 9.92
C PHE A 265 9.26 9.13 8.97
N TYR A 266 9.86 8.05 9.47
CA TYR A 266 10.59 7.12 8.62
C TYR A 266 9.64 6.16 7.91
N PHE A 267 9.80 6.00 6.61
CA PHE A 267 9.20 4.91 5.85
C PHE A 267 10.31 3.94 5.41
N ALA A 268 10.09 2.64 5.57
CA ALA A 268 11.04 1.63 5.12
C ALA A 268 10.35 0.35 4.68
N GLU A 269 10.90 -0.28 3.65
CA GLU A 269 10.55 -1.64 3.23
C GLU A 269 11.68 -2.60 3.57
N VAL A 270 11.36 -3.70 4.25
CA VAL A 270 12.33 -4.74 4.62
C VAL A 270 12.65 -5.62 3.41
N PRO A 271 13.93 -5.75 2.99
CA PRO A 271 14.31 -6.61 1.90
C PRO A 271 13.93 -8.05 2.22
N ARG A 272 13.34 -8.73 1.23
CA ARG A 272 12.86 -10.11 1.38
C ARG A 272 13.88 -11.01 2.05
N ASP A 273 15.12 -10.98 1.56
CA ASP A 273 16.18 -11.93 1.92
C ASP A 273 17.10 -11.42 3.04
N GLU A 274 16.70 -10.35 3.74
CA GLU A 274 17.48 -9.80 4.85
C GLU A 274 17.59 -10.79 6.03
N ARG A 275 18.66 -10.65 6.81
CA ARG A 275 18.90 -11.51 7.98
C ARG A 275 18.14 -10.98 9.21
N PRO A 276 17.50 -11.84 10.03
CA PRO A 276 16.69 -11.39 11.17
C PRO A 276 17.44 -10.48 12.15
N GLU A 277 18.68 -10.83 12.50
CA GLU A 277 19.54 -10.02 13.36
C GLU A 277 19.78 -8.61 12.79
N HIS A 278 20.08 -8.51 11.49
CA HIS A 278 20.29 -7.23 10.83
C HIS A 278 18.99 -6.41 10.75
N VAL A 279 17.84 -7.06 10.53
CA VAL A 279 16.53 -6.41 10.61
C VAL A 279 16.31 -5.79 11.98
N LEU A 280 16.53 -6.53 13.06
CA LEU A 280 16.29 -6.02 14.41
C LEU A 280 17.24 -4.86 14.77
N ASP A 281 18.51 -4.93 14.35
CA ASP A 281 19.48 -3.85 14.54
C ASP A 281 19.07 -2.57 13.78
N CYS A 282 18.66 -2.71 12.52
CA CYS A 282 18.14 -1.59 11.72
C CYS A 282 16.87 -0.98 12.33
N LEU A 283 15.94 -1.80 12.80
CA LEU A 283 14.73 -1.31 13.44
C LEU A 283 15.02 -0.62 14.78
N ALA A 284 16.05 -1.03 15.52
CA ALA A 284 16.48 -0.32 16.73
C ALA A 284 16.97 1.10 16.40
N ARG A 285 17.67 1.27 15.28
CA ARG A 285 18.14 2.59 14.80
C ARG A 285 17.01 3.54 14.39
N LEU A 286 15.89 3.02 13.89
CA LEU A 286 14.71 3.84 13.58
C LEU A 286 13.98 4.32 14.85
N ARG A 287 14.10 3.57 15.95
CA ARG A 287 13.42 3.85 17.22
C ARG A 287 14.20 4.76 18.17
N SER A 288 15.53 4.81 18.02
CA SER A 288 16.39 5.78 18.72
C SER A 288 16.14 7.20 18.22
#